data_AF-A0A0R3TH82-F1
#
_entry.id   AF-A0A0R3TH82-F1
#
_cell.length_a   1.000
_cell.length_b   1.000
_cell.length_c   1.000
_cell.angle_alpha   90.00
_cell.angle_beta   90.00
_cell.angle_gamma   90.00
#
_symmetry.space_group_name_H-M   'P 1'
#
loop_
_entity.id
_entity.type
_entity.pdbx_description
1 polymer ?
#
loop_
_entity_poly.entity_id
_entity_poly.type
_entity_poly.pdbx_seq_one_letter_code
_entity_poly.pdbx_strand_id
1 'polypeptide(L)'
;LDLSAIRLSSRLETLVDELAENTHNIWAKDRISQGWTYGSTEDNAQKRSPHLVPYSEVNSSIKKLNRESATDAVKTLLAYGYVIEPVSGESEQTRENPLDVLEEATMNYRAASSKAVTRGKWYYEVEILTYGMVRIGWATKNAPAATTIGMSGSSYSFAPEQVLSHKNFLINRILCVYHLFISNGGLHVTYRLRVS
;
A
#
# COMPACT_ATOMS: atom_id res chain seq x y z
N LEU A 1 -5.85 14.21 38.26
CA LEU A 1 -4.57 14.51 37.59
C LEU A 1 -4.89 15.43 36.43
N ASP A 2 -4.38 16.67 36.43
CA ASP A 2 -4.60 17.57 35.29
C ASP A 2 -3.50 17.33 34.24
N LEU A 3 -3.91 16.85 33.07
CA LEU A 3 -3.04 16.49 31.95
C LEU A 3 -3.06 17.56 30.83
N SER A 4 -3.81 18.65 31.02
CA SER A 4 -4.02 19.67 29.98
C SER A 4 -2.74 20.44 29.64
N ALA A 5 -1.87 20.65 30.63
CA ALA A 5 -0.59 21.36 30.47
C ALA A 5 0.49 20.51 29.77
N ILE A 6 0.32 19.19 29.73
CA ILE A 6 1.31 18.27 29.13
C ILE A 6 1.10 18.24 27.62
N ARG A 7 2.13 18.69 26.89
CA ARG A 7 2.19 18.66 25.42
C ARG A 7 3.03 17.48 24.97
N LEU A 8 2.49 16.67 24.08
CA LEU A 8 3.22 15.57 23.48
C LEU A 8 4.09 16.09 22.34
N SER A 9 5.28 15.51 22.20
CA SER A 9 6.11 15.72 21.01
C SER A 9 5.54 14.92 19.84
N SER A 10 5.90 15.29 18.59
CA SER A 10 5.47 14.55 17.40
C SER A 10 5.77 13.04 17.49
N ARG A 11 6.90 12.68 18.11
CA ARG A 11 7.31 11.29 18.30
C ARG A 11 6.36 10.54 19.25
N LEU A 12 5.91 11.21 20.32
CA LEU A 12 4.95 10.64 21.26
C LEU A 12 3.54 10.60 20.69
N GLU A 13 3.17 11.52 19.80
CA GLU A 13 1.92 11.43 19.05
C GLU A 13 1.91 10.20 18.13
N THR A 14 3.02 9.87 17.46
CA THR A 14 3.15 8.62 16.70
C THR A 14 3.01 7.40 17.61
N LEU A 15 3.65 7.41 18.79
CA LEU A 15 3.50 6.33 19.77
C LEU A 15 2.03 6.17 20.23
N VAL A 16 1.30 7.29 20.42
CA VAL A 16 -0.12 7.26 20.76
C VAL A 16 -0.94 6.54 19.69
N ASP A 17 -0.66 6.82 18.41
CA ASP A 17 -1.34 6.15 17.29
C ASP A 17 -1.02 4.65 17.27
N GLU A 18 0.25 4.27 17.48
CA GLU A 18 0.69 2.86 17.58
C GLU A 18 0.04 2.13 18.76
N LEU A 19 -0.10 2.79 19.92
CA LEU A 19 -0.77 2.22 21.09
C LEU A 19 -2.27 2.03 20.86
N ALA A 20 -2.92 2.99 20.20
CA ALA A 20 -4.35 2.90 19.87
C ALA A 20 -4.62 1.75 18.90
N GLU A 21 -3.76 1.57 17.89
CA GLU A 21 -3.82 0.45 16.96
C GLU A 21 -3.54 -0.88 17.66
N ASN A 22 -2.49 -0.97 18.48
CA ASN A 22 -2.16 -2.20 19.21
C ASN A 22 -3.31 -2.65 20.14
N THR A 23 -3.95 -1.70 20.82
CA THR A 23 -5.11 -1.99 21.67
C THR A 23 -6.25 -2.62 20.86
N HIS A 24 -6.52 -2.10 19.67
CA HIS A 24 -7.52 -2.67 18.75
C HIS A 24 -7.11 -4.07 18.28
N ASN A 25 -5.83 -4.26 17.92
CA ASN A 25 -5.33 -5.53 17.42
C ASN A 25 -5.39 -6.64 18.48
N ILE A 26 -5.10 -6.32 19.74
CA ILE A 26 -5.26 -7.25 20.86
C ILE A 26 -6.73 -7.63 21.03
N TRP A 27 -7.63 -6.66 21.07
CA TRP A 27 -9.08 -6.90 21.14
C TRP A 27 -9.58 -7.79 19.99
N ALA A 28 -9.15 -7.49 18.76
CA ALA A 28 -9.55 -8.23 17.57
C ALA A 28 -9.02 -9.67 17.61
N LYS A 29 -7.76 -9.87 18.00
CA LYS A 29 -7.14 -11.19 18.17
C LYS A 29 -7.90 -12.02 19.20
N ASP A 30 -8.23 -11.44 20.35
CA ASP A 30 -8.97 -12.13 21.41
C ASP A 30 -10.37 -12.53 20.93
N ARG A 31 -11.07 -11.62 20.23
CA ARG A 31 -12.38 -11.90 19.64
C ARG A 31 -12.30 -13.03 18.61
N ILE A 32 -11.35 -12.97 17.67
CA ILE A 32 -11.15 -14.00 16.66
C ILE A 32 -10.87 -15.36 17.33
N SER A 33 -10.04 -15.39 18.37
CA SER A 33 -9.75 -16.63 19.12
C SER A 33 -10.99 -17.25 19.78
N GLN A 34 -11.96 -16.41 20.15
CA GLN A 34 -13.26 -16.83 20.70
C GLN A 34 -14.28 -17.23 19.62
N GLY A 35 -13.88 -17.24 18.34
CA GLY A 35 -14.71 -17.58 17.19
C GLY A 35 -15.57 -16.43 16.67
N TRP A 36 -15.21 -15.19 16.98
CA TRP A 36 -15.90 -14.04 16.39
C TRP A 36 -15.48 -13.79 14.95
N THR A 37 -16.43 -13.35 14.13
CA THR A 37 -16.23 -13.06 12.71
C THR A 37 -16.74 -11.66 12.37
N TYR A 38 -16.35 -11.16 11.21
CA TYR A 38 -16.90 -9.91 10.70
C TYR A 38 -18.42 -10.03 10.42
N GLY A 39 -19.16 -8.97 10.70
CA GLY A 39 -20.54 -8.81 10.26
C GLY A 39 -20.91 -7.33 10.15
N SER A 40 -21.93 -7.02 9.35
CA SER A 40 -22.40 -5.65 9.15
C SER A 40 -22.98 -5.00 10.41
N THR A 41 -23.38 -5.81 11.40
CA THR A 41 -23.98 -5.40 12.67
C THR A 41 -23.43 -6.24 13.81
N GLU A 42 -23.50 -5.72 15.04
CA GLU A 42 -23.13 -6.47 16.23
C GLU A 42 -24.18 -7.56 16.50
N ASP A 43 -23.75 -8.82 16.55
CA ASP A 43 -24.58 -9.98 16.85
C ASP A 43 -23.85 -10.93 17.78
N ASN A 44 -24.24 -10.95 19.05
CA ASN A 44 -23.62 -11.80 20.06
C ASN A 44 -23.96 -13.29 19.88
N ALA A 45 -25.13 -13.61 19.33
CA ALA A 45 -25.57 -14.99 19.15
C ALA A 45 -24.76 -15.69 18.05
N GLN A 46 -24.51 -14.97 16.95
CA GLN A 46 -23.67 -15.45 15.85
C GLN A 46 -22.19 -15.05 15.97
N LYS A 47 -21.82 -14.39 17.08
CA LYS A 47 -20.47 -13.84 17.32
C LYS A 47 -19.96 -13.01 16.14
N ARG A 48 -20.72 -12.01 15.72
CA ARG A 48 -20.36 -11.09 14.64
C ARG A 48 -20.19 -9.67 15.16
N SER A 49 -19.20 -8.96 14.65
CA SER A 49 -18.97 -7.55 14.99
C SER A 49 -18.56 -6.75 13.75
N PRO A 50 -19.09 -5.51 13.57
CA PRO A 50 -18.66 -4.61 12.50
C PRO A 50 -17.29 -3.99 12.78
N HIS A 51 -16.78 -4.15 13.99
CA HIS A 51 -15.49 -3.60 14.41
C HIS A 51 -14.32 -4.57 14.15
N LEU A 52 -14.58 -5.82 13.75
CA LEU A 52 -13.56 -6.78 13.32
C LEU A 52 -13.07 -6.49 11.90
N VAL A 53 -12.47 -5.32 11.74
CA VAL A 53 -11.81 -4.83 10.53
C VAL A 53 -10.40 -4.33 10.91
N PRO A 54 -9.48 -4.17 9.95
CA PRO A 54 -8.20 -3.51 10.20
C PRO A 54 -8.41 -2.15 10.89
N TYR A 55 -7.50 -1.75 11.78
CA TYR A 55 -7.66 -0.49 12.52
C TYR A 55 -7.83 0.70 11.57
N SER A 56 -7.18 0.69 10.39
CA SER A 56 -7.33 1.69 9.32
C SER A 56 -8.76 1.85 8.78
N GLU A 57 -9.63 0.86 8.94
CA GLU A 57 -11.02 0.86 8.46
C GLU A 57 -12.05 1.07 9.59
N VAL A 58 -11.60 1.13 10.84
CA VAL A 58 -12.48 1.43 11.99
C VAL A 58 -13.06 2.84 11.85
N ASN A 59 -14.32 2.99 12.28
CA ASN A 59 -15.02 4.27 12.29
C ASN A 59 -14.21 5.36 13.02
N SER A 60 -14.14 6.55 12.43
CA SER A 60 -13.39 7.70 12.94
C SER A 60 -13.72 8.07 14.38
N SER A 61 -14.97 7.91 14.81
CA SER A 61 -15.40 8.19 16.18
C SER A 61 -14.76 7.24 17.19
N ILE A 62 -14.68 5.95 16.87
CA ILE A 62 -14.04 4.94 17.73
C ILE A 62 -12.53 5.13 17.73
N LYS A 63 -11.93 5.40 16.56
CA LYS A 63 -10.50 5.74 16.47
C LYS A 63 -10.14 6.92 17.37
N LYS A 64 -10.96 7.97 17.34
CA LYS A 64 -10.78 9.16 18.18
C LYS A 64 -10.79 8.80 19.68
N LEU A 65 -11.75 7.99 20.13
CA LEU A 65 -11.84 7.55 21.53
C LEU A 65 -10.63 6.70 21.96
N ASN A 66 -10.18 5.78 21.10
CA ASN A 66 -9.00 4.96 21.38
C ASN A 66 -7.74 5.83 21.47
N ARG A 67 -7.62 6.83 20.57
CA ARG A 67 -6.51 7.78 20.56
C ARG A 67 -6.51 8.68 21.78
N GLU A 68 -7.67 9.18 22.21
CA GLU A 68 -7.82 9.97 23.44
C GLU A 68 -7.38 9.14 24.67
N SER A 69 -7.84 7.90 24.76
CA SER A 69 -7.45 6.98 25.84
C SER A 69 -5.93 6.73 25.87
N ALA A 70 -5.32 6.50 24.70
CA ALA A 70 -3.86 6.33 24.58
C ALA A 70 -3.09 7.62 24.92
N THR A 71 -3.62 8.78 24.51
CA THR A 71 -3.05 10.10 24.83
C THR A 71 -3.01 10.32 26.33
N ASP A 72 -4.10 10.03 27.04
CA ASP A 72 -4.19 10.19 28.48
C ASP A 72 -3.24 9.24 29.22
N ALA A 73 -3.09 8.00 28.73
CA ALA A 73 -2.12 7.05 29.29
C ALA A 73 -0.67 7.56 29.15
N VAL A 74 -0.27 8.02 27.96
CA VAL A 74 1.07 8.56 27.72
C VAL A 74 1.32 9.82 28.55
N LYS A 75 0.37 10.76 28.58
CA LYS A 75 0.48 11.97 29.41
C LYS A 75 0.56 11.66 30.89
N THR A 76 -0.15 10.64 31.36
CA THR A 76 -0.08 10.19 32.75
C THR A 76 1.34 9.75 33.09
N LEU A 77 1.99 8.93 32.24
CA LEU A 77 3.38 8.52 32.44
C LEU A 77 4.33 9.73 32.50
N LEU A 78 4.18 10.70 31.59
CA LEU A 78 4.97 11.93 31.63
C LEU A 78 4.73 12.76 32.90
N ALA A 79 3.49 12.81 33.40
CA ALA A 79 3.14 13.53 34.62
C ALA A 79 3.85 12.95 35.86
N TYR A 80 4.09 11.63 35.86
CA TYR A 80 4.84 10.95 36.90
C TYR A 80 6.37 11.02 36.70
N GLY A 81 6.86 11.74 35.68
CA GLY A 81 8.28 11.94 35.44
C GLY A 81 8.96 10.81 34.65
N TYR A 82 8.19 9.88 34.06
CA TYR A 82 8.77 8.88 33.17
C TYR A 82 9.16 9.50 31.83
N VAL A 83 10.36 9.16 31.37
CA VAL A 83 10.83 9.49 30.03
C VAL A 83 10.60 8.27 29.14
N ILE A 84 9.85 8.46 28.06
CA ILE A 84 9.56 7.39 27.11
C ILE A 84 10.43 7.60 25.88
N GLU A 85 11.44 6.76 25.76
CA GLU A 85 12.33 6.70 24.60
C GLU A 85 12.18 5.34 23.91
N PRO A 86 12.06 5.31 22.58
CA PRO A 86 12.17 4.06 21.82
C PRO A 86 13.53 3.41 22.08
N VAL A 87 13.51 2.11 22.28
CA VAL A 87 14.68 1.27 22.58
C VAL A 87 15.72 1.19 21.44
N SER A 88 15.49 1.87 20.31
CA SER A 88 16.33 1.75 19.13
C SER A 88 16.54 3.11 18.45
N GLY A 89 17.78 3.57 18.43
CA GLY A 89 18.33 4.43 17.38
C GLY A 89 18.73 3.64 16.13
N GLU A 90 18.26 2.40 15.98
CA GLU A 90 18.52 1.54 14.84
C GLU A 90 17.20 0.96 14.33
N SER A 91 17.05 0.95 13.00
CA SER A 91 15.96 0.41 12.20
C SER A 91 14.69 1.27 11.98
N GLU A 92 14.85 2.45 11.39
CA GLU A 92 13.96 2.88 10.27
C GLU A 92 14.15 1.97 9.02
N GLN A 93 15.03 0.96 9.10
CA GLN A 93 15.39 0.00 8.04
C GLN A 93 14.95 -1.45 8.26
N THR A 94 14.12 -1.77 9.27
CA THR A 94 13.60 -3.16 9.45
C THR A 94 12.15 -3.22 9.88
N ARG A 95 11.37 -2.17 9.61
CA ARG A 95 9.97 -2.43 9.25
C ARG A 95 10.06 -3.05 7.86
N GLU A 96 10.06 -4.37 7.76
CA GLU A 96 9.85 -5.04 6.48
C GLU A 96 8.65 -4.35 5.85
N ASN A 97 8.91 -3.58 4.78
CA ASN A 97 7.90 -2.76 4.17
C ASN A 97 6.85 -3.76 3.65
N PRO A 98 5.56 -3.65 4.00
CA PRO A 98 4.54 -4.53 3.44
C PRO A 98 4.54 -4.52 1.90
N LEU A 99 5.15 -3.48 1.30
CA LEU A 99 5.45 -3.37 -0.12
C LEU A 99 6.56 -4.31 -0.61
N ASP A 100 7.58 -4.60 0.20
CA ASP A 100 8.65 -5.56 -0.13
C ASP A 100 8.12 -7.00 -0.12
N VAL A 101 7.20 -7.33 0.80
CA VAL A 101 6.50 -8.63 0.82
C VAL A 101 5.53 -8.78 -0.35
N LEU A 102 4.94 -7.66 -0.84
CA LEU A 102 4.13 -7.67 -2.06
C LEU A 102 4.96 -7.87 -3.34
N GLU A 103 6.24 -7.49 -3.33
CA GLU A 103 7.11 -7.58 -4.50
C GLU A 103 7.36 -9.05 -4.91
N GLU A 104 7.44 -9.97 -3.93
CA GLU A 104 7.57 -11.42 -4.17
C GLU A 104 6.34 -12.06 -4.82
N ALA A 105 5.15 -11.45 -4.69
CA ALA A 105 3.90 -11.97 -5.26
C ALA A 105 3.54 -11.34 -6.63
N THR A 106 4.45 -10.64 -7.29
CA THR A 106 4.17 -10.01 -8.59
C THR A 106 4.15 -11.04 -9.70
N MET A 107 2.96 -11.35 -10.23
CA MET A 107 2.81 -12.27 -11.37
C MET A 107 3.09 -11.56 -12.70
N ASN A 108 4.10 -12.02 -13.43
CA ASN A 108 4.47 -11.48 -14.74
C ASN A 108 3.72 -12.20 -15.88
N TYR A 109 2.84 -11.48 -16.57
CA TYR A 109 2.19 -11.97 -17.79
C TYR A 109 2.95 -11.51 -19.04
N ARG A 110 3.20 -12.43 -19.98
CA ARG A 110 3.91 -12.14 -21.24
C ARG A 110 3.30 -12.89 -22.42
N ALA A 111 3.35 -12.27 -23.60
CA ALA A 111 2.98 -12.93 -24.85
C ALA A 111 3.98 -14.04 -25.20
N ALA A 112 3.53 -15.04 -25.95
CA ALA A 112 4.39 -16.12 -26.42
C ALA A 112 5.60 -15.58 -27.20
N SER A 113 6.77 -16.16 -26.98
CA SER A 113 8.03 -15.69 -27.59
C SER A 113 8.04 -15.77 -29.13
N SER A 114 7.13 -16.55 -29.71
CA SER A 114 6.87 -16.64 -31.16
C SER A 114 6.22 -15.38 -31.74
N LYS A 115 5.64 -14.52 -30.89
CA LYS A 115 5.03 -13.25 -31.27
C LYS A 115 5.96 -12.05 -31.08
N ALA A 116 7.25 -12.30 -30.79
CA ALA A 116 8.23 -11.24 -30.65
C ALA A 116 8.41 -10.48 -31.97
N VAL A 117 8.29 -9.15 -31.91
CA VAL A 117 8.42 -8.26 -33.07
C VAL A 117 9.83 -7.67 -33.13
N THR A 118 10.42 -7.60 -34.32
CA THR A 118 11.80 -7.10 -34.51
C THR A 118 11.89 -5.83 -35.35
N ARG A 119 10.83 -5.48 -36.11
CA ARG A 119 10.78 -4.31 -37.00
C ARG A 119 9.36 -3.74 -37.06
N GLY A 120 9.25 -2.47 -37.44
CA GLY A 120 7.96 -1.79 -37.61
C GLY A 120 7.49 -1.05 -36.36
N LYS A 121 6.32 -0.41 -36.47
CA LYS A 121 5.65 0.30 -35.36
C LYS A 121 4.52 -0.57 -34.83
N TRP A 122 4.47 -0.76 -33.52
CA TRP A 122 3.50 -1.61 -32.86
C TRP A 122 2.82 -0.86 -31.72
N TYR A 123 1.55 -1.18 -31.49
CA TYR A 123 0.72 -0.67 -30.40
C TYR A 123 -0.12 -1.82 -29.82
N TYR A 124 -0.47 -1.72 -28.54
CA TYR A 124 -1.41 -2.59 -27.86
C TYR A 124 -2.17 -1.76 -26.81
N GLU A 125 -3.33 -2.26 -26.40
CA GLU A 125 -4.22 -1.62 -25.43
C GLU A 125 -4.43 -2.56 -24.23
N VAL A 126 -4.60 -1.99 -23.04
CA VAL A 126 -4.87 -2.72 -21.80
C VAL A 126 -5.93 -1.96 -21.01
N GLU A 127 -6.96 -2.67 -20.55
CA GLU A 127 -7.97 -2.14 -19.65
C GLU A 127 -7.69 -2.66 -18.23
N ILE A 128 -7.55 -1.74 -17.27
CA ILE A 128 -7.30 -2.06 -15.86
C ILE A 128 -8.62 -1.94 -15.12
N LEU A 129 -9.14 -3.06 -14.64
CA LEU A 129 -10.46 -3.13 -13.99
C LEU A 129 -10.41 -2.99 -12.47
N THR A 130 -9.22 -3.13 -11.88
CA THR A 130 -9.00 -3.09 -10.43
C THR A 130 -7.88 -2.12 -10.08
N TYR A 131 -8.06 -1.36 -9.00
CA TYR A 131 -7.00 -0.50 -8.47
C TYR A 131 -5.92 -1.37 -7.82
N GLY A 132 -4.66 -1.15 -8.18
CA GLY A 132 -3.53 -1.91 -7.66
C GLY A 132 -2.21 -1.53 -8.33
N MET A 133 -1.11 -2.06 -7.80
CA MET A 133 0.22 -1.89 -8.39
C MET A 133 0.34 -2.76 -9.65
N VAL A 134 0.33 -2.12 -10.83
CA VAL A 134 0.43 -2.81 -12.12
C VAL A 134 1.51 -2.15 -12.95
N ARG A 135 2.40 -2.94 -13.54
CA ARG A 135 3.41 -2.45 -14.48
C ARG A 135 3.12 -2.99 -15.86
N ILE A 136 3.03 -2.09 -16.84
CA ILE A 136 2.69 -2.43 -18.23
C ILE A 136 3.82 -1.96 -19.14
N GLY A 137 4.26 -2.81 -20.06
CA GLY A 137 5.25 -2.39 -21.05
C GLY A 137 5.79 -3.50 -21.94
N TRP A 138 6.98 -3.26 -22.49
CA TRP A 138 7.67 -4.15 -23.41
C TRP A 138 8.86 -4.83 -22.73
N ALA A 139 9.09 -6.09 -23.06
CA ALA A 139 10.26 -6.84 -22.61
C ALA A 139 10.96 -7.48 -23.82
N THR A 140 12.28 -7.60 -23.72
CA THR A 140 13.05 -8.39 -24.68
C THR A 140 12.70 -9.87 -24.55
N LYS A 141 12.90 -10.64 -25.63
CA LYS A 141 12.60 -12.09 -25.65
C LYS A 141 13.32 -12.86 -24.53
N ASN A 142 14.49 -12.37 -24.09
CA ASN A 142 15.35 -13.02 -23.10
C ASN A 142 15.20 -12.43 -21.68
N ALA A 143 14.22 -11.56 -21.45
CA ALA A 143 14.00 -11.01 -20.11
C ALA A 143 13.70 -12.15 -19.12
N PRO A 144 14.31 -12.20 -17.92
CA PRO A 144 14.03 -13.25 -16.95
C PRO A 144 12.57 -13.20 -16.49
N ALA A 145 11.92 -14.35 -16.31
CA ALA A 145 10.50 -14.41 -15.92
C ALA A 145 10.25 -13.94 -14.48
N ALA A 146 11.23 -14.12 -13.60
CA ALA A 146 11.18 -13.71 -12.19
C ALA A 146 11.49 -12.21 -11.97
N THR A 147 11.95 -11.49 -12.99
CA THR A 147 12.29 -10.08 -12.85
C THR A 147 11.07 -9.22 -13.17
N THR A 148 10.68 -8.39 -12.21
CA THR A 148 9.67 -7.33 -12.37
C THR A 148 10.00 -6.46 -13.58
N ILE A 149 9.01 -6.23 -14.41
CA ILE A 149 9.16 -5.46 -15.65
C ILE A 149 9.59 -4.01 -15.32
N GLY A 150 10.57 -3.49 -16.07
CA GLY A 150 11.15 -2.16 -15.89
C GLY A 150 12.25 -2.04 -14.84
N MET A 151 12.58 -3.10 -14.11
CA MET A 151 13.68 -3.11 -13.12
C MET A 151 15.02 -3.56 -13.70
N SER A 152 15.05 -4.03 -14.94
CA SER A 152 16.29 -4.41 -15.64
C SER A 152 16.38 -3.77 -17.02
N GLY A 153 17.59 -3.64 -17.55
CA GLY A 153 17.82 -3.16 -18.93
C GLY A 153 17.22 -4.05 -20.03
N SER A 154 16.60 -5.17 -19.67
CA SER A 154 15.94 -6.10 -20.59
C SER A 154 14.44 -5.82 -20.78
N SER A 155 13.91 -4.79 -20.12
CA SER A 155 12.48 -4.46 -20.12
C SER A 155 12.23 -2.98 -19.87
N TYR A 156 11.13 -2.47 -20.43
CA TYR A 156 10.67 -1.10 -20.29
C TYR A 156 9.20 -1.14 -19.86
N SER A 157 8.87 -0.50 -18.75
CA SER A 157 7.50 -0.46 -18.24
C SER A 157 7.10 0.90 -17.75
N PHE A 158 5.81 1.08 -17.63
CA PHE A 158 5.15 2.20 -17.03
C PHE A 158 4.21 1.72 -15.91
N ALA A 159 4.17 2.47 -14.82
CA ALA A 159 3.34 2.24 -13.65
C ALA A 159 2.20 3.30 -13.64
N PRO A 160 0.96 2.95 -14.02
CA PRO A 160 -0.15 3.90 -14.11
C PRO A 160 -0.43 4.67 -12.81
N GLU A 161 -0.19 4.05 -11.66
CA GLU A 161 -0.31 4.67 -10.33
C GLU A 161 0.58 5.91 -10.16
N GLN A 162 1.76 5.94 -10.80
CA GLN A 162 2.67 7.07 -10.74
C GLN A 162 2.11 8.32 -11.47
N VAL A 163 1.19 8.12 -12.42
CA VAL A 163 0.52 9.21 -13.14
C VAL A 163 -0.81 9.59 -12.49
N LEU A 164 -1.48 8.65 -11.83
CA LEU A 164 -2.71 8.91 -11.08
C LEU A 164 -2.46 9.68 -9.78
N SER A 165 -1.25 9.62 -9.19
CA SER A 165 -0.90 10.37 -7.97
C SER A 165 -1.04 11.89 -8.10
N HIS A 166 -1.02 12.44 -9.32
CA HIS A 166 -1.10 13.87 -9.57
C HIS A 166 -2.51 14.38 -9.88
N LYS A 167 -3.52 13.50 -10.01
CA LYS A 167 -4.89 13.91 -10.32
C LYS A 167 -5.90 12.97 -9.66
N ASN A 168 -6.65 13.50 -8.68
CA ASN A 168 -7.83 12.87 -8.07
C ASN A 168 -8.96 12.67 -9.11
N PHE A 169 -8.78 11.75 -10.05
CA PHE A 169 -9.81 11.37 -11.00
C PHE A 169 -10.01 9.85 -10.97
N LEU A 170 -11.26 9.45 -10.77
CA LEU A 170 -11.76 8.10 -11.07
C LEU A 170 -11.74 7.92 -12.59
N ILE A 171 -10.58 7.54 -13.14
CA ILE A 171 -10.43 7.26 -14.57
C ILE A 171 -10.72 5.77 -14.78
N ASN A 172 -11.92 5.43 -15.24
CA ASN A 172 -12.31 4.05 -15.57
C ASN A 172 -11.71 3.55 -16.90
N ARG A 173 -11.05 4.41 -17.68
CA ARG A 173 -10.37 4.03 -18.93
C ARG A 173 -9.10 4.85 -19.15
N ILE A 174 -7.96 4.22 -18.99
CA ILE A 174 -6.68 4.78 -19.43
C ILE A 174 -6.40 4.23 -20.82
N LEU A 175 -6.48 5.06 -21.85
CA LEU A 175 -5.95 4.71 -23.17
C LEU A 175 -4.46 5.05 -23.19
N CYS A 176 -3.61 4.04 -22.96
CA CYS A 176 -2.18 4.15 -23.17
C CYS A 176 -1.85 3.77 -24.62
N VAL A 177 -1.54 4.75 -25.46
CA VAL A 177 -1.02 4.49 -26.81
C VAL A 177 0.50 4.43 -26.74
N TYR A 178 1.06 3.23 -26.90
CA TYR A 178 2.51 3.03 -26.99
C TYR A 178 2.94 3.04 -28.44
N HIS A 179 3.89 3.92 -28.78
CA HIS A 179 4.61 3.84 -30.05
C HIS A 179 5.99 3.24 -29.80
N LEU A 180 6.19 2.02 -30.30
CA LEU A 180 7.50 1.38 -30.34
C LEU A 180 8.26 1.79 -31.61
N PHE A 181 9.45 2.37 -31.42
CA PHE A 181 10.42 2.63 -32.49
C PHE A 181 11.69 1.83 -32.21
N ILE A 182 11.94 0.80 -33.00
CA ILE A 182 13.21 0.07 -32.99
C ILE A 182 14.07 0.65 -34.11
N SER A 183 15.07 1.46 -33.77
CA SER A 183 16.11 1.90 -34.72
C SER A 183 17.37 1.07 -34.50
N ASN A 184 18.30 1.08 -35.46
CA ASN A 184 19.55 0.29 -35.46
C ASN A 184 20.53 0.58 -34.30
N GLY A 185 20.11 1.31 -33.26
CA GLY A 185 20.90 1.62 -32.07
C GLY A 185 20.14 1.57 -30.74
N GLY A 186 18.87 1.12 -30.70
CA GLY A 186 18.14 1.00 -29.44
C GLY A 186 16.62 0.93 -29.55
N LEU A 187 15.98 0.49 -28.47
CA LEU A 187 14.53 0.53 -28.30
C LEU A 187 14.13 1.94 -27.83
N HIS A 188 13.45 2.71 -28.69
CA HIS A 188 12.83 3.97 -28.31
C HIS A 188 11.33 3.74 -28.11
N VAL A 189 10.84 4.01 -26.90
CA VAL A 189 9.41 3.94 -26.56
C VAL A 189 8.90 5.35 -26.37
N THR A 190 7.92 5.78 -27.17
CA THR A 190 7.23 7.06 -27.00
C THR A 190 5.86 6.81 -26.38
N TYR A 191 5.55 7.51 -25.29
CA TYR A 191 4.27 7.42 -24.60
C TYR A 191 3.35 8.57 -25.01
N ARG A 192 2.07 8.27 -25.21
CA ARG A 192 1.01 9.29 -25.26
C ARG A 192 -0.14 8.84 -24.38
N LEU A 193 -0.25 9.48 -23.21
CA LEU A 193 -1.40 9.32 -22.32
C LEU A 193 -2.58 10.10 -22.91
N ARG A 194 -3.71 9.42 -23.15
CA ARG A 194 -4.98 10.06 -23.48
C ARG A 194 -5.95 9.76 -22.35
N VAL A 195 -6.33 10.80 -21.61
CA VAL A 195 -7.45 10.75 -20.67
C VAL A 195 -8.68 11.17 -21.48
N SER A 196 -9.64 10.27 -21.66
CA SER A 196 -10.94 10.56 -22.28
C SER A 196 -11.97 10.92 -21.23
#